data_AF-A0A1J4UX50-F1
#
_entry.id   AF-A0A1J4UX50-F1
#
_cell.length_a   1.000
_cell.length_b   1.000
_cell.length_c   1.000
_cell.angle_alpha   90.00
_cell.angle_beta   90.00
_cell.angle_gamma   90.00
#
_symmetry.space_group_name_H-M   'P 1'
#
loop_
_entity.id
_entity.type
_entity.pdbx_description
1 polymer ?
#
loop_
_entity_poly.entity_id
_entity_poly.type
_entity_poly.pdbx_seq_one_letter_code
_entity_poly.pdbx_strand_id
1 'polypeptide(L)'
;MVELVEKNDFVELSFVGKDSDGNVFEQTKGKPVLVVAGVGQVLPGLDEKLVGSEVGKKTSVVVPKDKAFGDRRTDLVGLVPLASFQKQGVTPQVGQVVELDGKRARVQSVAGGRVRVDFNHELAGKDLSYEYTVEKRFSMPQAKLDALSKDQLFSAPVKLEGESVTVSIGSDKPKDANFIVAKLRFIDFALRYAGAKKVVFNEEYALPKEKVHEKG
;
A
#
# COMPACT_ATOMS: atom_id res chain seq x y z
N MET A 1 -21.06 22.44 7.12
CA MET A 1 -20.88 21.21 7.94
C MET A 1 -19.49 20.68 7.65
N VAL A 2 -18.76 20.29 8.68
CA VAL A 2 -17.45 19.64 8.53
C VAL A 2 -17.69 18.17 8.22
N GLU A 3 -17.09 17.65 7.15
CA GLU A 3 -17.15 16.24 6.80
C GLU A 3 -16.01 15.49 7.49
N LEU A 4 -16.34 14.58 8.39
CA LEU A 4 -15.38 13.78 9.15
C LEU A 4 -15.34 12.35 8.61
N VAL A 5 -14.15 11.75 8.60
CA VAL A 5 -13.93 10.36 8.21
C VAL A 5 -14.37 9.42 9.34
N GLU A 6 -15.10 8.36 9.00
CA GLU A 6 -15.48 7.30 9.94
C GLU A 6 -14.74 6.00 9.63
N LYS A 7 -14.71 5.08 10.60
CA LYS A 7 -14.14 3.74 10.41
C LYS A 7 -14.87 3.02 9.26
N ASN A 8 -14.11 2.31 8.43
CA ASN A 8 -14.58 1.62 7.22
C ASN A 8 -14.99 2.55 6.06
N ASP A 9 -14.83 3.87 6.18
CA ASP A 9 -14.94 4.74 5.02
C ASP A 9 -13.75 4.58 4.09
N PHE A 10 -14.01 4.75 2.80
CA PHE A 10 -12.97 4.77 1.79
C PHE A 10 -12.55 6.22 1.61
N VAL A 11 -11.25 6.45 1.51
CA VAL A 11 -10.69 7.80 1.38
C VAL A 11 -9.60 7.84 0.30
N GLU A 12 -9.63 8.87 -0.53
CA GLU A 12 -8.50 9.25 -1.39
C GLU A 12 -7.52 10.04 -0.51
N LEU A 13 -6.35 9.47 -0.20
CA LEU A 13 -5.35 10.02 0.72
C LEU A 13 -4.12 10.51 -0.03
N SER A 14 -3.71 11.76 0.21
CA SER A 14 -2.40 12.28 -0.16
C SER A 14 -1.54 12.41 1.09
N PHE A 15 -0.28 11.98 1.05
CA PHE A 15 0.61 12.11 2.20
C PHE A 15 2.09 12.23 1.85
N VAL A 16 2.87 12.73 2.82
CA VAL A 16 4.32 12.74 2.87
C VAL A 16 4.78 12.23 4.24
N GLY A 17 5.52 11.14 4.25
CA GLY A 17 6.16 10.55 5.43
C GLY A 17 7.64 10.91 5.49
N LYS A 18 8.09 11.41 6.64
CA LYS A 18 9.48 11.77 6.92
C LYS A 18 10.00 11.06 8.16
N ASP A 19 11.27 10.71 8.16
CA ASP A 19 11.95 10.14 9.31
C ASP A 19 12.36 11.23 10.33
N SER A 20 12.97 10.81 11.43
CA SER A 20 13.44 11.70 12.52
C SER A 20 14.43 12.77 12.05
N ASP A 21 15.11 12.54 10.93
CA ASP A 21 16.13 13.41 10.37
C ASP A 21 15.53 14.38 9.33
N GLY A 22 14.21 14.32 9.11
CA GLY A 22 13.48 15.14 8.15
C GLY A 22 13.53 14.62 6.72
N ASN A 23 14.13 13.46 6.48
CA ASN A 23 14.24 12.87 5.15
C ASN A 23 12.90 12.24 4.74
N VAL A 24 12.43 12.56 3.53
CA VAL A 24 11.22 11.93 2.97
C VAL A 24 11.56 10.48 2.61
N PHE A 25 10.89 9.53 3.25
CA PHE A 25 11.05 8.10 2.94
C PHE A 25 9.87 7.55 2.12
N GLU A 26 8.71 8.18 2.21
CA GLU A 26 7.49 7.78 1.50
C GLU A 26 6.64 9.01 1.17
N GLN A 27 6.04 9.02 -0.02
CA GLN A 27 5.08 10.06 -0.38
C GLN A 27 4.17 9.61 -1.51
N THR A 28 2.95 10.15 -1.52
CA THR A 28 2.07 10.10 -2.69
C THR A 28 2.68 10.91 -3.83
N LYS A 29 2.77 10.33 -5.03
CA LYS A 29 3.27 11.01 -6.24
C LYS A 29 2.16 11.10 -7.27
N GLY A 30 1.63 12.32 -7.47
CA GLY A 30 0.63 12.61 -8.51
C GLY A 30 -0.80 12.31 -8.07
N LYS A 31 -1.18 11.03 -7.96
CA LYS A 31 -2.57 10.62 -7.65
C LYS A 31 -2.70 10.18 -6.19
N PRO A 32 -3.74 10.63 -5.46
CA PRO A 32 -4.09 10.11 -4.14
C PRO A 32 -4.24 8.59 -4.14
N VAL A 33 -3.91 7.95 -3.03
CA VAL A 33 -4.09 6.50 -2.85
C VAL A 33 -5.44 6.23 -2.19
N LEU A 34 -6.16 5.21 -2.66
CA LEU A 34 -7.42 4.80 -2.05
C LEU A 34 -7.13 3.88 -0.86
N VAL A 35 -7.57 4.26 0.33
CA VAL A 35 -7.46 3.46 1.55
C VAL A 35 -8.78 3.39 2.30
N VAL A 36 -8.96 2.36 3.11
CA VAL A 36 -10.09 2.18 4.02
C VAL A 36 -9.63 2.58 5.42
N ALA A 37 -10.31 3.56 6.01
CA ALA A 37 -9.91 4.13 7.28
C ALA A 37 -10.12 3.14 8.46
N GLY A 38 -9.07 2.92 9.24
CA GLY A 38 -9.13 2.16 10.49
C GLY A 38 -9.14 0.64 10.32
N VAL A 39 -8.62 0.12 9.22
CA VAL A 39 -8.56 -1.34 8.93
C VAL A 39 -7.14 -1.89 8.71
N GLY A 40 -6.10 -1.08 8.95
CA GLY A 40 -4.70 -1.50 8.93
C GLY A 40 -4.05 -1.55 7.56
N GLN A 41 -4.50 -0.72 6.60
CA GLN A 41 -3.86 -0.62 5.28
C GLN A 41 -2.60 0.27 5.26
N VAL A 42 -2.49 1.17 6.23
CA VAL A 42 -1.34 2.05 6.44
C VAL A 42 -0.75 1.83 7.84
N LEU A 43 0.34 2.53 8.18
CA LEU A 43 0.94 2.42 9.50
C LEU A 43 -0.12 2.63 10.60
N PRO A 44 -0.14 1.81 11.67
CA PRO A 44 -1.17 1.86 12.70
C PRO A 44 -1.43 3.27 13.23
N GLY A 45 -0.38 4.05 13.51
CA GLY A 45 -0.57 5.40 14.06
C GLY A 45 -1.04 6.43 13.03
N LEU A 46 -0.85 6.18 11.72
CA LEU A 46 -1.49 6.99 10.68
C LEU A 46 -2.97 6.57 10.52
N ASP A 47 -3.24 5.27 10.50
CA ASP A 47 -4.59 4.73 10.30
C ASP A 47 -5.57 5.15 11.40
N GLU A 48 -5.11 5.14 12.65
CA GLU A 48 -5.85 5.67 13.80
C GLU A 48 -6.20 7.16 13.65
N LYS A 49 -5.33 7.95 13.00
CA LYS A 49 -5.52 9.39 12.81
C LYS A 49 -6.43 9.70 11.62
N LEU A 50 -6.54 8.80 10.65
CA LEU A 50 -7.50 8.96 9.55
C LEU A 50 -8.94 9.03 10.07
N VAL A 51 -9.30 8.19 11.05
CA VAL A 51 -10.63 8.23 11.66
C VAL A 51 -10.80 9.54 12.45
N GLY A 52 -11.86 10.29 12.13
CA GLY A 52 -12.13 11.62 12.69
C GLY A 52 -11.36 12.76 12.01
N SER A 53 -10.57 12.48 10.97
CA SER A 53 -9.96 13.54 10.15
C SER A 53 -11.02 14.27 9.34
N GLU A 54 -10.81 15.57 9.16
CA GLU A 54 -11.64 16.43 8.31
C GLU A 54 -11.24 16.33 6.84
N VAL A 55 -12.20 16.09 5.96
CA VAL A 55 -11.98 16.01 4.51
C VAL A 55 -11.54 17.37 3.97
N GLY A 56 -10.51 17.36 3.12
CA GLY A 56 -9.89 18.54 2.52
C GLY A 56 -8.88 19.27 3.41
N LYS A 57 -8.77 18.87 4.69
CA LYS A 57 -7.85 19.52 5.63
C LYS A 57 -6.51 18.83 5.69
N LYS A 58 -5.47 19.64 5.54
CA LYS A 58 -4.08 19.23 5.74
C LYS A 58 -3.81 19.03 7.23
N THR A 59 -3.31 17.85 7.57
CA THR A 59 -3.06 17.42 8.96
C THR A 59 -1.63 16.92 9.11
N SER A 60 -0.97 17.30 10.21
CA SER A 60 0.38 16.82 10.56
C SER A 60 0.30 15.98 11.82
N VAL A 61 0.91 14.80 11.81
CA VAL A 61 0.93 13.87 12.94
C VAL A 61 2.32 13.29 13.12
N VAL A 62 2.67 13.02 14.38
CA VAL A 62 3.82 12.19 14.72
C VAL A 62 3.31 10.78 14.99
N VAL A 63 3.87 9.82 14.27
CA VAL A 63 3.62 8.39 14.44
C VAL A 63 4.75 7.83 15.29
N PRO A 64 4.50 7.45 16.55
CA PRO A 64 5.54 6.90 17.40
C PRO A 64 6.01 5.55 16.86
N LYS A 65 7.27 5.18 17.15
CA LYS A 65 7.91 3.96 16.64
C LYS A 65 7.08 2.69 16.84
N ASP A 66 6.41 2.54 17.98
CA ASP A 66 5.56 1.39 18.33
C ASP A 66 4.32 1.26 17.45
N LYS A 67 3.86 2.38 16.86
CA LYS A 67 2.78 2.45 15.87
C LYS A 67 3.28 2.65 14.44
N ALA A 68 4.59 2.51 14.22
CA ALA A 68 5.26 2.54 12.93
C ALA A 68 5.99 1.20 12.66
N PHE A 69 7.32 1.19 12.70
CA PHE A 69 8.16 0.02 12.40
C PHE A 69 8.67 -0.73 13.65
N GLY A 70 8.15 -0.38 14.82
CA GLY A 70 8.50 -0.96 16.10
C GLY A 70 9.88 -0.54 16.62
N ASP A 71 10.25 -1.12 17.75
CA ASP A 71 11.60 -0.98 18.29
C ASP A 71 12.65 -1.69 17.44
N ARG A 72 13.85 -1.11 17.42
CA ARG A 72 15.02 -1.81 16.89
C ARG A 72 15.35 -2.98 17.81
N ARG A 73 15.29 -4.20 17.28
CA ARG A 73 15.47 -5.42 18.05
C ARG A 73 16.91 -5.91 17.99
N THR A 74 17.50 -6.18 19.16
CA THR A 74 18.91 -6.58 19.28
C THR A 74 19.18 -8.00 18.81
N ASP A 75 18.17 -8.87 18.86
CA ASP A 75 18.19 -10.25 18.34
C ASP A 75 18.26 -10.31 16.81
N LEU A 76 17.85 -9.25 16.12
CA LEU A 76 18.03 -9.08 14.67
C LEU A 76 19.41 -8.54 14.28
N VAL A 77 20.33 -8.40 15.22
CA VAL A 77 21.72 -8.00 14.94
C VAL A 77 22.63 -9.22 15.10
N GLY A 78 23.31 -9.59 14.03
CA GLY A 78 24.10 -10.81 13.94
C GLY A 78 25.55 -10.59 13.56
N LEU A 79 26.39 -11.60 13.83
CA LEU A 79 27.75 -11.70 13.31
C LEU A 79 27.79 -12.79 12.24
N VAL A 80 28.21 -12.42 11.04
CA VAL A 80 28.37 -13.34 9.91
C VAL A 80 29.85 -13.41 9.54
N PRO A 81 30.41 -14.61 9.29
CA PRO A 81 31.80 -14.73 8.85
C PRO A 81 32.05 -13.94 7.55
N LEU A 82 33.15 -13.19 7.48
CA LEU A 82 33.53 -12.45 6.26
C LEU A 82 33.64 -13.38 5.05
N ALA A 83 34.13 -14.60 5.27
CA ALA A 83 34.22 -15.64 4.24
C ALA A 83 32.87 -15.98 3.58
N SER A 84 31.74 -15.84 4.29
CA SER A 84 30.41 -16.07 3.71
C SER A 84 30.07 -15.06 2.62
N PHE A 85 30.45 -13.79 2.81
CA PHE A 85 30.27 -12.74 1.79
C PHE A 85 31.20 -12.95 0.61
N GLN A 86 32.48 -13.26 0.89
CA GLN A 86 33.49 -13.50 -0.15
C GLN A 86 33.12 -14.68 -1.06
N LYS A 87 32.55 -15.76 -0.51
CA LYS A 87 32.03 -16.89 -1.29
C LYS A 87 30.92 -16.50 -2.28
N GLN A 88 30.19 -15.43 -1.97
CA GLN A 88 29.16 -14.86 -2.84
C GLN A 88 29.70 -13.72 -3.73
N GLY A 89 31.02 -13.49 -3.74
CA GLY A 89 31.63 -12.40 -4.49
C GLY A 89 31.35 -11.01 -3.92
N VAL A 90 30.88 -10.92 -2.67
CA VAL A 90 30.54 -9.65 -2.00
C VAL A 90 31.67 -9.23 -1.07
N THR A 91 32.13 -7.98 -1.23
CA THR A 91 33.02 -7.33 -0.27
C THR A 91 32.18 -6.35 0.57
N PRO A 92 31.82 -6.70 1.82
CA PRO A 92 30.92 -5.89 2.63
C PRO A 92 31.62 -4.61 3.10
N GLN A 93 30.91 -3.48 3.00
CA GLN A 93 31.35 -2.17 3.49
C GLN A 93 30.40 -1.63 4.57
N VAL A 94 30.92 -0.88 5.54
CA VAL A 94 30.09 -0.26 6.58
C VAL A 94 29.02 0.64 5.96
N GLY A 95 27.77 0.49 6.40
CA GLY A 95 26.61 1.20 5.86
C GLY A 95 25.96 0.52 4.65
N GLN A 96 26.66 -0.39 3.97
CA GLN A 96 26.13 -1.12 2.82
C GLN A 96 24.94 -2.01 3.23
N VAL A 97 23.93 -2.05 2.37
CA VAL A 97 22.84 -3.04 2.48
C VAL A 97 23.20 -4.25 1.63
N VAL A 98 23.19 -5.42 2.26
CA VAL A 98 23.52 -6.72 1.68
C VAL A 98 22.32 -7.65 1.79
N GLU A 99 22.24 -8.66 0.93
CA GLU A 99 21.22 -9.71 1.00
C GLU A 99 21.84 -11.00 1.53
N LEU A 100 21.26 -11.57 2.58
CA LEU A 100 21.71 -12.79 3.25
C LEU A 100 20.48 -13.67 3.49
N ASP A 101 20.47 -14.88 2.95
CA ASP A 101 19.36 -15.83 3.05
C ASP A 101 18.00 -15.22 2.66
N GLY A 102 18.00 -14.40 1.59
CA GLY A 102 16.81 -13.69 1.11
C GLY A 102 16.37 -12.52 2.00
N LYS A 103 17.14 -12.16 3.03
CA LYS A 103 16.87 -11.03 3.93
C LYS A 103 17.87 -9.92 3.70
N ARG A 104 17.37 -8.69 3.60
CA ARG A 104 18.21 -7.50 3.55
C ARG A 104 18.76 -7.20 4.95
N ALA A 105 20.04 -6.89 5.02
CA ALA A 105 20.71 -6.49 6.26
C ALA A 105 21.64 -5.31 5.99
N ARG A 106 21.82 -4.43 6.97
CA ARG A 106 22.81 -3.35 6.90
C ARG A 106 24.10 -3.75 7.62
N VAL A 107 25.23 -3.60 6.95
CA VAL A 107 26.54 -3.82 7.55
C VAL A 107 26.84 -2.69 8.54
N GLN A 108 27.05 -3.05 9.81
CA GLN A 108 27.41 -2.11 10.88
C GLN A 108 28.92 -2.00 11.08
N SER A 109 29.65 -3.11 10.94
CA SER A 109 31.11 -3.14 11.08
C SER A 109 31.73 -4.35 10.40
N VAL A 110 32.96 -4.22 9.94
CA VAL A 110 33.78 -5.34 9.43
C VAL A 110 35.07 -5.36 10.24
N ALA A 111 35.26 -6.39 11.07
CA ALA A 111 36.42 -6.49 11.96
C ALA A 111 36.68 -7.94 12.37
N GLY A 112 37.95 -8.33 12.53
CA GLY A 112 38.33 -9.65 13.05
C GLY A 112 37.78 -10.84 12.25
N GLY A 113 37.68 -10.70 10.92
CA GLY A 113 37.11 -11.73 10.03
C GLY A 113 35.60 -11.93 10.18
N ARG A 114 34.91 -11.05 10.91
CA ARG A 114 33.45 -11.07 11.10
C ARG A 114 32.83 -9.76 10.61
N VAL A 115 31.59 -9.87 10.16
CA VAL A 115 30.78 -8.75 9.70
C VAL A 115 29.58 -8.66 10.63
N ARG A 116 29.43 -7.54 11.31
CA ARG A 116 28.23 -7.24 12.10
C ARG A 116 27.17 -6.72 11.15
N VAL A 117 26.02 -7.40 11.10
CA VAL A 117 24.90 -7.06 10.22
C VAL A 117 23.63 -6.85 11.02
N ASP A 118 22.79 -5.93 10.57
CA ASP A 118 21.54 -5.58 11.20
C ASP A 118 20.37 -5.83 10.26
N PHE A 119 19.49 -6.76 10.63
CA PHE A 119 18.32 -7.17 9.87
C PHE A 119 17.04 -6.39 10.25
N ASN A 120 17.13 -5.38 11.11
CA ASN A 120 15.98 -4.53 11.41
C ASN A 120 15.53 -3.75 10.18
N HIS A 121 14.26 -3.37 10.16
CA HIS A 121 13.76 -2.36 9.23
C HIS A 121 14.58 -1.07 9.40
N GLU A 122 14.85 -0.35 8.30
CA GLU A 122 15.70 0.85 8.31
C GLU A 122 15.19 1.94 9.26
N LEU A 123 13.86 2.04 9.37
CA LEU A 123 13.14 2.98 10.23
C LEU A 123 12.78 2.41 11.61
N ALA A 124 13.22 1.19 11.96
CA ALA A 124 12.97 0.62 13.28
C ALA A 124 13.65 1.46 14.38
N GLY A 125 12.90 1.74 15.45
CA GLY A 125 13.32 2.58 16.56
C GLY A 125 13.16 4.09 16.31
N LYS A 126 12.69 4.52 15.13
CA LYS A 126 12.45 5.93 14.81
C LYS A 126 10.97 6.28 14.92
N ASP A 127 10.68 7.43 15.52
CA ASP A 127 9.40 8.10 15.33
C ASP A 127 9.37 8.73 13.94
N LEU A 128 8.17 8.79 13.35
CA LEU A 128 7.96 9.29 12.00
C LEU A 128 7.03 10.50 12.04
N SER A 129 7.20 11.42 11.11
CA SER A 129 6.25 12.51 10.89
C SER A 129 5.51 12.30 9.58
N TYR A 130 4.19 12.42 9.62
CA TYR A 130 3.33 12.38 8.45
C TYR A 130 2.59 13.68 8.30
N GLU A 131 2.58 14.18 7.08
CA GLU A 131 1.70 15.25 6.64
C GLU A 131 0.74 14.66 5.61
N TYR A 132 -0.56 14.74 5.86
CA TYR A 132 -1.56 14.13 4.99
C TYR A 132 -2.80 14.99 4.80
N THR A 133 -3.50 14.74 3.71
CA THR A 133 -4.81 15.33 3.38
C THR A 133 -5.73 14.21 2.92
N VAL A 134 -6.91 14.12 3.53
CA VAL A 134 -8.01 13.30 3.01
C VAL A 134 -8.68 14.10 1.89
N GLU A 135 -8.41 13.76 0.64
CA GLU A 135 -8.89 14.53 -0.52
C GLU A 135 -10.37 14.29 -0.78
N LYS A 136 -10.81 13.03 -0.62
CA LYS A 136 -12.22 12.64 -0.76
C LYS A 136 -12.58 11.52 0.20
N ARG A 137 -13.85 11.47 0.57
CA ARG A 137 -14.48 10.42 1.36
C ARG A 137 -15.58 9.74 0.55
N PHE A 138 -15.67 8.43 0.65
CA PHE A 138 -16.78 7.63 0.14
C PHE A 138 -17.36 6.82 1.29
N SER A 139 -18.57 7.20 1.74
CA SER A 139 -19.30 6.54 2.81
C SER A 139 -20.41 5.63 2.30
N MET A 140 -21.03 5.98 1.17
CA MET A 140 -22.13 5.22 0.57
C MET A 140 -21.63 3.93 -0.11
N PRO A 141 -22.31 2.78 0.06
CA PRO A 141 -21.94 1.50 -0.54
C PRO A 141 -21.58 1.57 -2.03
N GLN A 142 -22.46 2.13 -2.86
CA GLN A 142 -22.21 2.26 -4.30
C GLN A 142 -20.99 3.14 -4.59
N ALA A 143 -20.82 4.27 -3.88
CA ALA A 143 -19.68 5.16 -4.08
C ALA A 143 -18.34 4.49 -3.70
N LYS A 144 -18.33 3.65 -2.65
CA LYS A 144 -17.17 2.83 -2.27
C LYS A 144 -16.80 1.83 -3.38
N LEU A 145 -17.81 1.18 -3.96
CA LEU A 145 -17.63 0.23 -5.07
C LEU A 145 -17.11 0.90 -6.35
N ASP A 146 -17.63 2.09 -6.67
CA ASP A 146 -17.18 2.87 -7.82
C ASP A 146 -15.71 3.32 -7.64
N ALA A 147 -15.35 3.77 -6.44
CA ALA A 147 -13.97 4.13 -6.10
C ALA A 147 -13.03 2.92 -6.22
N LEU A 148 -13.43 1.76 -5.68
CA LEU A 148 -12.68 0.50 -5.81
C LEU A 148 -12.50 0.08 -7.27
N SER A 149 -13.55 0.18 -8.08
CA SER A 149 -13.48 -0.19 -9.50
C SER A 149 -12.55 0.72 -10.29
N LYS A 150 -12.61 2.03 -10.01
CA LYS A 150 -11.70 3.02 -10.59
C LYS A 150 -10.23 2.72 -10.22
N ASP A 151 -9.97 2.33 -8.97
CA ASP A 151 -8.63 2.02 -8.46
C ASP A 151 -8.09 0.69 -9.02
N GLN A 152 -8.91 -0.37 -9.04
CA GLN A 152 -8.44 -1.75 -9.21
C GLN A 152 -8.86 -2.38 -10.54
N LEU A 153 -9.98 -1.94 -11.12
CA LEU A 153 -10.64 -2.62 -12.24
C LEU A 153 -10.76 -1.73 -13.49
N PHE A 154 -9.89 -0.73 -13.64
CA PHE A 154 -9.88 0.17 -14.81
C PHE A 154 -11.24 0.82 -15.07
N SER A 155 -11.91 1.22 -13.99
CA SER A 155 -13.25 1.83 -14.01
C SER A 155 -14.30 0.95 -14.69
N ALA A 156 -14.25 -0.36 -14.47
CA ALA A 156 -15.31 -1.27 -14.86
C ALA A 156 -16.66 -0.83 -14.26
N PRO A 157 -17.77 -0.89 -15.00
CA PRO A 157 -19.09 -0.60 -14.45
C PRO A 157 -19.41 -1.52 -13.28
N VAL A 158 -19.88 -0.94 -12.17
CA VAL A 158 -20.32 -1.66 -10.98
C VAL A 158 -21.73 -1.25 -10.60
N LYS A 159 -22.58 -2.22 -10.30
CA LYS A 159 -23.96 -1.99 -9.87
C LYS A 159 -24.25 -2.78 -8.60
N LEU A 160 -24.70 -2.08 -7.56
CA LEU A 160 -25.22 -2.68 -6.34
C LEU A 160 -26.76 -2.78 -6.40
N GLU A 161 -27.28 -4.00 -6.24
CA GLU A 161 -28.71 -4.28 -6.13
C GLU A 161 -28.96 -5.05 -4.83
N GLY A 162 -29.59 -4.39 -3.85
CA GLY A 162 -29.64 -4.89 -2.48
C GLY A 162 -28.22 -5.03 -1.91
N GLU A 163 -27.80 -6.26 -1.65
CA GLU A 163 -26.44 -6.59 -1.15
C GLU A 163 -25.60 -7.36 -2.20
N SER A 164 -26.10 -7.47 -3.44
CA SER A 164 -25.40 -8.14 -4.53
C SER A 164 -24.78 -7.11 -5.47
N VAL A 165 -23.47 -7.23 -5.65
CA VAL A 165 -22.68 -6.39 -6.57
C VAL A 165 -22.47 -7.14 -7.87
N THR A 166 -22.81 -6.51 -8.99
CA THR A 166 -22.46 -6.99 -10.34
C THR A 166 -21.38 -6.08 -10.92
N VAL A 167 -20.29 -6.69 -11.40
CA VAL A 167 -19.17 -6.02 -12.06
C VAL A 167 -19.13 -6.48 -13.52
N SER A 168 -19.14 -5.54 -14.46
CA SER A 168 -19.07 -5.84 -15.89
C SER A 168 -17.66 -5.58 -16.44
N ILE A 169 -16.96 -6.64 -16.85
CA ILE A 169 -15.61 -6.56 -17.41
C ILE A 169 -15.67 -6.83 -18.92
N GLY A 170 -15.41 -5.79 -19.71
CA GLY A 170 -15.31 -5.92 -21.16
C GLY A 170 -14.07 -6.69 -21.63
N SER A 171 -14.11 -7.12 -22.89
CA SER A 171 -13.00 -7.76 -23.60
C SER A 171 -11.81 -6.82 -23.82
N ASP A 172 -12.03 -5.50 -23.72
CA ASP A 172 -11.02 -4.44 -23.78
C ASP A 172 -10.11 -4.35 -22.54
N LYS A 173 -10.53 -4.94 -21.41
CA LYS A 173 -9.79 -4.87 -20.15
C LYS A 173 -8.67 -5.90 -20.08
N PRO A 174 -7.54 -5.61 -19.41
CA PRO A 174 -6.46 -6.57 -19.20
C PRO A 174 -6.96 -7.88 -18.57
N LYS A 175 -6.27 -8.98 -18.85
CA LYS A 175 -6.55 -10.32 -18.30
C LYS A 175 -5.30 -11.00 -17.75
N ASP A 176 -4.30 -10.20 -17.41
CA ASP A 176 -3.03 -10.68 -16.84
C ASP A 176 -3.14 -11.03 -15.34
N ALA A 177 -2.06 -11.57 -14.78
CA ALA A 177 -1.99 -11.95 -13.38
C ALA A 177 -2.28 -10.78 -12.42
N ASN A 178 -1.86 -9.56 -12.75
CA ASN A 178 -2.12 -8.38 -11.92
C ASN A 178 -3.61 -8.07 -11.88
N PHE A 179 -4.31 -8.17 -13.03
CA PHE A 179 -5.75 -7.99 -13.09
C PHE A 179 -6.50 -9.05 -12.28
N ILE A 180 -6.06 -10.30 -12.31
CA ILE A 180 -6.66 -11.37 -11.49
C ILE A 180 -6.52 -11.06 -10.00
N VAL A 181 -5.33 -10.64 -9.55
CA VAL A 181 -5.10 -10.23 -8.15
C VAL A 181 -5.96 -9.02 -7.79
N ALA A 182 -6.11 -8.06 -8.70
CA ALA A 182 -6.96 -6.89 -8.50
C ALA A 182 -8.44 -7.27 -8.33
N LYS A 183 -8.96 -8.26 -9.09
CA LYS A 183 -10.31 -8.79 -8.88
C LYS A 183 -10.49 -9.41 -7.49
N LEU A 184 -9.52 -10.22 -7.03
CA LEU A 184 -9.57 -10.83 -5.70
C LEU A 184 -9.53 -9.76 -4.59
N ARG A 185 -8.72 -8.72 -4.78
CA ARG A 185 -8.69 -7.57 -3.87
C ARG A 185 -10.04 -6.85 -3.85
N PHE A 186 -10.60 -6.53 -5.03
CA PHE A 186 -11.91 -5.89 -5.12
C PHE A 186 -12.98 -6.68 -4.37
N ILE A 187 -13.01 -8.02 -4.54
CA ILE A 187 -13.94 -8.90 -3.83
C ILE A 187 -13.81 -8.74 -2.32
N ASP A 188 -12.58 -8.84 -1.79
CA ASP A 188 -12.33 -8.75 -0.34
C ASP A 188 -12.80 -7.40 0.23
N PHE A 189 -12.46 -6.29 -0.43
CA PHE A 189 -12.88 -4.96 0.02
C PHE A 189 -14.38 -4.72 -0.12
N ALA A 190 -14.98 -5.18 -1.23
CA ALA A 190 -16.41 -5.04 -1.46
C ALA A 190 -17.22 -5.77 -0.37
N LEU A 191 -16.82 -7.01 -0.06
CA LEU A 191 -17.51 -7.85 0.93
C LEU A 191 -17.31 -7.37 2.37
N ARG A 192 -16.10 -6.89 2.72
CA ARG A 192 -15.79 -6.48 4.10
C ARG A 192 -16.23 -5.06 4.44
N TYR A 193 -16.14 -4.14 3.49
CA TYR A 193 -16.17 -2.70 3.80
C TYR A 193 -17.11 -1.88 2.93
N ALA A 194 -17.62 -2.43 1.81
CA ALA A 194 -18.54 -1.72 0.92
C ALA A 194 -20.01 -2.16 1.03
N GLY A 195 -20.34 -3.04 2.00
CA GLY A 195 -21.71 -3.48 2.26
C GLY A 195 -22.24 -4.57 1.31
N ALA A 196 -21.38 -5.17 0.48
CA ALA A 196 -21.76 -6.30 -0.36
C ALA A 196 -21.78 -7.61 0.45
N LYS A 197 -22.72 -8.51 0.16
CA LYS A 197 -22.67 -9.93 0.61
C LYS A 197 -22.36 -10.90 -0.52
N LYS A 198 -22.47 -10.44 -1.77
CA LYS A 198 -22.21 -11.22 -2.96
C LYS A 198 -21.58 -10.34 -4.02
N VAL A 199 -20.59 -10.86 -4.74
CA VAL A 199 -19.97 -10.23 -5.90
C VAL A 199 -20.09 -11.17 -7.09
N VAL A 200 -20.58 -10.66 -8.21
CA VAL A 200 -20.73 -11.37 -9.49
C VAL A 200 -19.92 -10.62 -10.55
N PHE A 201 -19.05 -11.32 -11.25
CA PHE A 201 -18.35 -10.78 -12.42
C PHE A 201 -19.01 -11.30 -13.69
N ASN A 202 -19.41 -10.38 -14.56
CA ASN A 202 -19.82 -10.67 -15.93
C ASN A 202 -18.66 -10.28 -16.84
N GLU A 203 -17.93 -11.27 -17.37
CA GLU A 203 -16.72 -11.04 -18.15
C GLU A 203 -16.92 -11.43 -19.61
N GLU A 204 -16.49 -10.56 -20.52
CA GLU A 204 -16.52 -10.81 -21.95
C GLU A 204 -15.14 -11.22 -22.46
N TYR A 205 -15.09 -12.31 -23.22
CA TYR A 205 -13.89 -12.80 -23.92
C TYR A 205 -14.20 -12.87 -25.41
N ALA A 206 -13.70 -11.87 -26.15
CA ALA A 206 -13.91 -11.74 -27.58
C ALA A 206 -12.57 -11.47 -28.29
N LEU A 207 -12.50 -11.84 -29.57
CA LEU A 207 -11.37 -11.45 -30.42
C LEU A 207 -11.34 -9.92 -30.60
N PRO A 208 -10.16 -9.30 -30.73
CA PRO A 208 -10.07 -7.88 -31.04
C PRO A 208 -10.85 -7.57 -32.31
N LYS A 209 -11.74 -6.56 -32.27
CA LYS A 209 -12.42 -6.11 -33.48
C LYS A 209 -11.36 -5.65 -34.48
N GLU A 210 -11.32 -6.28 -35.66
CA GLU A 210 -10.41 -5.85 -36.74
C GLU A 210 -10.64 -4.36 -37.01
N LYS A 211 -9.55 -3.58 -37.01
CA LYS A 211 -9.63 -2.20 -37.48
C LYS A 211 -9.89 -2.27 -38.98
N VAL A 212 -11.15 -2.09 -39.38
CA VAL A 212 -11.49 -1.88 -40.79
C VAL A 212 -10.73 -0.62 -41.23
N HIS A 213 -9.65 -0.81 -41.99
CA HIS A 213 -9.04 0.29 -42.72
C HIS A 213 -10.01 0.67 -43.83
N GLU A 214 -10.83 1.69 -43.59
CA GLU A 214 -11.47 2.43 -44.66
C GLU A 214 -10.35 3.07 -45.50
N LYS A 215 -10.00 2.42 -46.60
CA LYS A 215 -9.23 3.05 -47.67
C LYS A 215 -10.17 4.07 -48.34
N GLY A 216 -9.91 5.35 -48.10
CA GLY A 216 -10.39 6.43 -48.95
C GLY A 216 -9.73 6.40 -50.33
#